data_AF-A0A811R0K6-F1
#
_entry.id   AF-A0A811R0K6-F1
#
_cell.length_a   1.000
_cell.length_b   1.000
_cell.length_c   1.000
_cell.angle_alpha   90.00
_cell.angle_beta   90.00
_cell.angle_gamma   90.00
#
_symmetry.space_group_name_H-M   'P 1'
#
loop_
_entity.id
_entity.type
_entity.pdbx_description
1 polymer ?
#
loop_
_entity_poly.entity_id
_entity_poly.type
_entity_poly.pdbx_seq_one_letter_code
_entity_poly.pdbx_strand_id
1 'polypeptide(L)' 'MPRPEFQAPPDVFYNESEVPKYTTSSRIIEIQSRISERALELLVVPNDGVPKLLLDIGCGSGLSGETLMEHGHH' A
#
# COMPACT_ATOMS: atom_id res chain seq x y z
N MET A 1 6.58 -13.99 3.27
CA MET A 1 7.62 -13.43 4.14
C MET A 1 7.00 -13.15 5.50
N PRO A 2 7.67 -13.41 6.63
CA PRO A 2 7.24 -12.90 7.95
C PRO A 2 7.16 -11.37 7.91
N ARG A 3 6.49 -10.73 8.88
CA ARG A 3 6.46 -9.27 8.91
C ARG A 3 7.87 -8.70 9.14
N PRO A 4 8.31 -7.66 8.40
CA PRO A 4 9.66 -7.10 8.50
C PRO A 4 10.09 -6.75 9.93
N GLU A 5 9.16 -6.22 10.73
CA GLU A 5 9.39 -5.79 12.11
C GLU A 5 9.80 -6.92 13.08
N PHE A 6 9.58 -8.18 12.71
CA PHE A 6 9.99 -9.33 13.52
C PHE A 6 11.32 -9.95 13.10
N GLN A 7 11.91 -9.48 12.00
CA GLN A 7 13.12 -10.09 11.43
C GLN A 7 14.39 -9.29 11.73
N ALA A 8 14.33 -7.97 11.57
CA ALA A 8 15.50 -7.11 11.76
C ALA A 8 15.06 -5.65 12.00
N PRO A 9 15.98 -4.77 12.47
CA PRO A 9 15.73 -3.34 12.52
C PRO A 9 15.38 -2.75 11.14
N PRO A 10 14.63 -1.62 11.09
CA PRO A 10 14.20 -0.99 9.85
C PRO A 10 15.34 -0.70 8.86
N ASP A 11 16.49 -0.24 9.36
CA ASP A 11 17.65 0.13 8.53
C ASP A 11 18.25 -1.06 7.77
N VAL A 12 18.00 -2.29 8.24
CA VAL A 12 18.46 -3.52 7.59
C VAL A 12 17.45 -3.98 6.53
N PHE A 13 16.17 -3.65 6.66
CA PHE A 13 15.09 -4.17 5.82
C PHE A 13 14.64 -3.19 4.73
N TYR A 14 14.67 -1.89 5.02
CA TYR A 14 14.33 -0.83 4.06
C TYR A 14 15.59 -0.32 3.35
N ASN A 15 16.25 -1.22 2.61
CA ASN A 15 17.41 -0.90 1.80
C ASN A 15 17.14 -1.21 0.31
N GLU A 16 17.97 -0.66 -0.59
CA GLU A 16 17.80 -0.78 -2.04
C GLU A 16 17.76 -2.23 -2.55
N SER A 17 18.36 -3.18 -1.83
CA SER A 17 18.41 -4.59 -2.22
C SER A 17 17.21 -5.42 -1.75
N GLU A 18 16.59 -5.03 -0.64
CA GLU A 18 15.43 -5.72 -0.06
C GLU A 18 14.10 -5.14 -0.54
N VAL A 19 14.04 -3.84 -0.84
CA VAL A 19 12.84 -3.18 -1.38
C VAL A 19 12.28 -3.90 -2.62
N PRO A 20 13.08 -4.28 -3.64
CA PRO A 20 12.56 -4.99 -4.81
C PRO A 20 11.88 -6.32 -4.47
N LYS A 21 12.34 -7.03 -3.44
CA LYS A 21 11.72 -8.31 -3.02
C LYS A 21 10.33 -8.09 -2.43
N TYR A 22 10.12 -6.96 -1.77
CA TYR A 22 8.82 -6.57 -1.25
C TYR A 22 7.88 -6.12 -2.39
N THR A 23 8.37 -5.26 -3.29
CA THR A 23 7.55 -4.68 -4.36
C THR A 23 7.19 -5.66 -5.47
N THR A 24 8.02 -6.67 -5.73
CA THR A 24 7.77 -7.67 -6.79
C THR A 24 7.08 -8.93 -6.28
N SER A 25 6.89 -9.08 -4.96
CA SER A 25 6.22 -10.24 -4.41
C SER A 25 4.72 -10.19 -4.69
N SER A 26 4.24 -11.06 -5.58
CA SER A 26 2.81 -11.16 -5.94
C SER A 26 1.89 -11.30 -4.72
N ARG A 27 2.32 -12.08 -3.73
CA ARG A 27 1.59 -12.24 -2.46
C ARG A 27 1.48 -10.94 -1.66
N ILE A 28 2.54 -10.13 -1.63
CA ILE A 28 2.53 -8.84 -0.93
C ILE A 28 1.63 -7.86 -1.67
N ILE A 29 1.75 -7.78 -3.00
CA ILE A 29 0.90 -6.95 -3.85
C ILE A 29 -0.58 -7.26 -3.59
N GLU A 30 -0.96 -8.54 -3.65
CA GLU A 30 -2.35 -8.97 -3.41
C GLU A 30 -2.85 -8.58 -2.01
N ILE A 31 -2.04 -8.79 -0.97
CA ILE A 31 -2.42 -8.44 0.41
C ILE A 31 -2.57 -6.93 0.57
N GLN A 32 -1.62 -6.13 0.06
CA GLN A 32 -1.64 -4.67 0.19
C GLN A 32 -2.78 -4.03 -0.59
N SER A 33 -3.09 -4.55 -1.79
CA SER A 33 -4.26 -4.13 -2.56
C SER A 33 -5.55 -4.40 -1.77
N ARG A 34 -5.77 -5.62 -1.28
CA ARG A 34 -6.96 -5.98 -0.48
C ARG A 34 -7.11 -5.17 0.80
N ILE A 35 -6.00 -4.86 1.49
CA ILE A 35 -6.02 -4.01 2.68
C ILE A 35 -6.40 -2.57 2.30
N SER A 36 -5.87 -2.06 1.19
CA SER A 36 -6.14 -0.69 0.69
C SER A 36 -7.59 -0.54 0.23
N GLU A 37 -8.13 -1.53 -0.48
CA GLU A 37 -9.56 -1.60 -0.83
C GLU A 37 -10.43 -1.57 0.43
N ARG A 38 -10.11 -2.40 1.43
CA ARG A 38 -10.85 -2.41 2.69
C ARG A 38 -10.74 -1.09 3.46
N ALA A 39 -9.59 -0.41 3.40
CA ALA A 39 -9.42 0.89 4.02
C ALA A 39 -10.30 1.96 3.34
N LEU A 40 -10.39 1.95 2.00
CA LEU A 40 -11.30 2.82 1.25
C LEU A 40 -12.77 2.59 1.62
N GLU A 41 -13.20 1.33 1.75
CA GLU A 41 -14.55 1.00 2.22
C GLU A 41 -14.84 1.59 3.61
N LEU A 42 -13.86 1.51 4.52
CA LEU A 42 -13.99 2.02 5.90
C LEU A 42 -13.94 3.54 6.00
N LEU A 43 -13.29 4.22 5.04
CA LEU A 43 -13.27 5.68 4.95
C LEU A 43 -14.64 6.24 4.50
N VAL A 44 -15.52 5.39 3.96
CA VAL A 44 -16.85 5.78 3.48
C VAL A 44 -16.76 6.95 2.51
N VAL A 45 -15.81 6.86 1.57
CA VAL A 45 -15.63 7.90 0.55
C VAL A 45 -16.91 7.99 -0.29
N PRO A 46 -17.47 9.20 -0.51
CA PRO A 46 -18.68 9.36 -1.31
C PRO A 46 -18.49 8.80 -2.72
N ASN A 47 -19.39 7.91 -3.14
CA ASN A 47 -19.44 7.38 -4.50
C ASN A 47 -20.25 8.33 -5.42
N ASP A 48 -19.80 9.57 -5.51
CA ASP A 48 -20.41 10.66 -6.30
C ASP A 48 -19.70 10.89 -7.66
N GLY A 49 -18.70 10.05 -7.98
CA GLY A 49 -17.87 10.18 -9.17
C GLY A 49 -16.85 11.33 -9.10
N VAL A 50 -16.69 11.99 -7.95
CA VAL A 50 -15.74 13.10 -7.77
C VAL A 50 -14.50 12.59 -7.03
N PRO A 51 -13.30 12.66 -7.63
CA PRO A 51 -12.04 12.31 -6.98
C PRO A 51 -11.86 13.05 -5.65
N LYS A 52 -11.34 12.37 -4.63
CA LYS A 52 -10.99 12.99 -3.34
C LYS A 52 -9.48 13.11 -3.22
N LEU A 53 -9.05 14.18 -2.56
CA LEU A 53 -7.65 14.37 -2.20
C LEU A 53 -7.36 13.56 -0.93
N LEU A 54 -6.59 12.48 -1.08
CA LEU A 54 -6.23 11.57 0.01
C LEU A 54 -4.74 11.70 0.33
N LEU A 55 -4.39 11.62 1.63
CA LEU A 55 -3.01 11.56 2.10
C LEU A 55 -2.70 10.11 2.52
N ASP A 56 -1.79 9.47 1.79
CA ASP A 56 -1.30 8.12 2.11
C ASP A 56 -0.08 8.20 3.05
N ILE A 57 -0.28 7.89 4.33
CA ILE A 57 0.76 7.94 5.37
C ILE A 57 1.48 6.58 5.42
N GLY A 58 2.79 6.61 5.17
CA GLY A 58 3.58 5.38 5.11
C GLY A 58 3.40 4.63 3.79
N CYS A 59 3.26 5.38 2.69
CA CYS A 59 2.99 4.84 1.35
C CYS A 59 4.05 3.85 0.83
N GLY A 60 5.26 3.85 1.42
CA GLY A 60 6.30 2.88 1.11
C GLY A 60 6.61 2.83 -0.39
N SER A 61 6.39 1.68 -1.01
CA SER A 61 6.60 1.47 -2.45
C SER A 61 5.43 1.90 -3.35
N GLY A 62 4.38 2.50 -2.80
CA GLY A 62 3.25 3.04 -3.56
C GLY A 62 2.14 2.04 -3.91
N LEU A 63 2.17 0.81 -3.40
CA LEU A 63 1.16 -0.22 -3.71
C LEU A 63 -0.26 0.20 -3.29
N SER A 64 -0.40 0.89 -2.16
CA SER A 64 -1.67 1.49 -1.73
C SER A 64 -2.11 2.61 -2.66
N GLY A 65 -1.17 3.44 -3.14
CA GLY A 65 -1.42 4.50 -4.11
C GLY A 65 -1.96 3.98 -5.45
N GLU A 66 -1.46 2.85 -5.95
CA GLU A 66 -2.00 2.20 -7.14
C GLU A 66 -3.49 1.85 -6.96
N THR A 67 -3.84 1.26 -5.82
CA THR A 67 -5.25 0.97 -5.48
C THR A 67 -6.09 2.25 -5.38
N LEU A 68 -5.58 3.33 -4.78
CA LEU A 68 -6.28 4.62 -4.74
C LEU A 68 -6.56 5.17 -6.15
N MET A 69 -5.57 5.08 -7.05
CA MET A 69 -5.70 5.52 -8.44
C MET A 69 -6.73 4.69 -9.21
N GLU A 70 -6.75 3.36 -9.04
CA GLU A 70 -7.75 2.47 -9.63
C GLU A 70 -9.18 2.80 -9.20
N HIS A 71 -9.35 3.31 -7.97
CA HIS A 71 -10.63 3.79 -7.44
C HIS A 71 -10.95 5.25 -7.82
N GLY A 72 -10.14 5.88 -8.68
CA GLY A 72 -10.38 7.22 -9.19
C GLY A 72 -9.93 8.34 -8.26
N HIS A 73 -9.03 8.07 -7.31
CA HIS A 73 -8.44 9.07 -6.43
C HIS A 73 -6.95 9.28 -6.80
N HIS A 74 -6.69 10.25 -7.68
CA HIS A 74 -5.36 10.62 -8.21
C HIS A 74 -5.04 12.10 -7.96
#